data_AF-A0A1W9Z3I1-F1
#
_entry.id   AF-A0A1W9Z3I1-F1
#
_cell.length_a   1.000
_cell.length_b   1.000
_cell.length_c   1.000
_cell.angle_alpha   90.00
_cell.angle_beta   90.00
_cell.angle_gamma   90.00
#
_symmetry.space_group_name_H-M   'P 1'
#
loop_
_entity.id
_entity.type
_entity.pdbx_description
1 polymer ?
#
loop_
_entity_poly.entity_id
_entity_poly.type
_entity_poly.pdbx_seq_one_letter_code
_entity_poly.pdbx_strand_id
1 'polypeptide(L)'
;GGDSLDATGGVGGTGGNAGALFSSGGIGGAGGSTSGSFGGAGGAGGAGGNAGALFSNGGAGGAGGFGYHGDGGAGGAGGRAGQLIGNGGAGGAGGNSTTTGGAGGVGGNAVFLGTGGNGGNGGFGPVFGHTAANGSGGPLAGVFNAVNGPAEALFGRPLIGNGANGGIGTGAAGGAGGLLFGDGGAGGSGGFGQHGGAGGAAGLFGTGGAGGAGGFVTGGGSAGAGGAGGAGGLLSGNGGTGGAGGTGA
;
A
#
# COMPACT_ATOMS: atom_id res chain seq x y z
N GLY A 1 0.66 15.55 -1.36
CA GLY A 1 0.33 16.64 -2.28
C GLY A 1 -0.34 17.74 -1.48
N GLY A 2 -0.47 18.94 -2.05
CA GLY A 2 -1.29 19.99 -1.43
C GLY A 2 -2.79 19.70 -1.66
N ASP A 3 -3.62 20.07 -0.69
CA ASP A 3 -5.07 19.96 -0.81
C ASP A 3 -5.63 21.10 -1.70
N SER A 4 -6.76 20.83 -2.36
CA SER A 4 -7.40 21.80 -3.26
C SER A 4 -8.89 21.95 -2.97
N LEU A 5 -9.42 23.17 -3.08
CA LEU A 5 -10.84 23.45 -2.85
C LEU A 5 -11.69 23.37 -4.12
N ASP A 6 -11.09 23.69 -5.27
CA ASP A 6 -11.78 23.95 -6.54
C ASP A 6 -11.11 23.28 -7.75
N ALA A 7 -10.00 22.58 -7.55
CA ALA A 7 -9.26 21.87 -8.59
C ALA A 7 -8.89 20.45 -8.17
N THR A 8 -8.15 19.73 -9.01
CA THR A 8 -7.59 18.42 -8.63
C THR A 8 -6.59 18.55 -7.49
N GLY A 9 -6.59 17.57 -6.58
CA GLY A 9 -5.60 17.52 -5.50
C GLY A 9 -4.17 17.38 -6.02
N GLY A 10 -3.18 17.92 -5.30
CA GLY A 10 -1.79 17.89 -5.72
C GLY A 10 -1.19 16.48 -5.73
N VAL A 11 -0.32 16.17 -6.67
CA VAL A 11 0.34 14.85 -6.74
C VAL A 11 1.31 14.67 -5.56
N GLY A 12 1.44 13.43 -5.08
CA GLY A 12 2.42 13.04 -4.09
C GLY A 12 3.86 13.04 -4.63
N GLY A 13 4.83 13.45 -3.81
CA GLY A 13 6.25 13.41 -4.19
C GLY A 13 6.75 11.97 -4.34
N THR A 14 7.71 11.73 -5.23
CA THR A 14 8.33 10.41 -5.36
C THR A 14 9.24 10.10 -4.19
N GLY A 15 9.28 8.84 -3.77
CA GLY A 15 10.24 8.34 -2.80
C GLY A 15 11.67 8.41 -3.32
N GLY A 16 12.63 8.75 -2.45
CA GLY A 16 14.04 8.79 -2.80
C GLY A 16 14.60 7.39 -3.12
N ASN A 17 15.46 7.28 -4.13
CA ASN A 17 16.17 6.03 -4.37
C ASN A 17 17.22 5.76 -3.28
N ALA A 18 17.39 4.49 -2.96
CA ALA A 18 18.35 4.03 -1.97
C ALA A 18 19.82 4.16 -2.41
N GLY A 19 20.71 4.29 -1.41
CA GLY A 19 22.15 4.11 -1.56
C GLY A 19 22.59 2.64 -1.67
N ALA A 20 23.90 2.39 -1.76
CA ALA A 20 24.43 1.14 -2.33
C ALA A 20 24.14 -0.18 -1.57
N LEU A 21 24.20 -0.27 -0.24
CA LEU A 21 24.36 -1.58 0.43
C LEU A 21 23.17 -2.07 1.30
N PHE A 22 22.64 -1.23 2.19
CA PHE A 22 21.57 -1.60 3.16
C PHE A 22 20.41 -0.59 3.20
N SER A 23 20.33 0.33 2.23
CA SER A 23 19.29 1.35 2.23
C SER A 23 18.06 0.83 1.49
N SER A 24 16.88 0.90 2.10
CA SER A 24 15.61 0.71 1.40
C SER A 24 15.24 1.95 0.58
N GLY A 25 14.42 1.75 -0.47
CA GLY A 25 13.85 2.85 -1.22
C GLY A 25 12.89 3.67 -0.34
N GLY A 26 12.88 4.98 -0.53
CA GLY A 26 11.98 5.88 0.18
C GLY A 26 10.51 5.64 -0.20
N ILE A 27 9.60 5.88 0.74
CA ILE A 27 8.15 5.82 0.47
C ILE A 27 7.73 6.98 -0.44
N GLY A 28 6.78 6.71 -1.35
CA GLY A 28 6.10 7.75 -2.10
C GLY A 28 5.18 8.58 -1.21
N GLY A 29 5.12 9.89 -1.45
CA GLY A 29 4.21 10.80 -0.75
C GLY A 29 2.76 10.56 -1.14
N ALA A 30 1.83 10.78 -0.23
CA ALA A 30 0.40 10.72 -0.52
C ALA A 30 -0.02 11.82 -1.51
N GLY A 31 -1.06 11.56 -2.31
CA GLY A 31 -1.77 12.58 -3.08
C GLY A 31 -2.56 13.53 -2.18
N GLY A 32 -2.78 14.75 -2.66
CA GLY A 32 -3.59 15.77 -1.97
C GLY A 32 -5.08 15.48 -2.14
N SER A 33 -5.86 15.85 -1.14
CA SER A 33 -7.31 15.68 -1.16
C SER A 33 -7.99 16.91 -1.75
N THR A 34 -9.21 16.74 -2.24
CA THR A 34 -10.07 17.89 -2.54
C THR A 34 -11.08 18.11 -1.42
N SER A 35 -11.70 19.29 -1.32
CA SER A 35 -12.83 19.59 -0.40
C SER A 35 -13.64 20.78 -0.91
N GLY A 36 -14.97 20.70 -1.00
CA GLY A 36 -15.84 21.84 -1.37
C GLY A 36 -16.82 21.60 -2.52
N SER A 37 -17.77 22.52 -2.72
CA SER A 37 -18.91 22.40 -3.65
C SER A 37 -18.57 22.28 -5.14
N PHE A 38 -17.29 22.49 -5.51
CA PHE A 38 -16.77 22.30 -6.87
C PHE A 38 -15.51 21.42 -6.89
N GLY A 39 -15.24 20.65 -5.81
CA GLY A 39 -13.97 19.95 -5.63
C GLY A 39 -13.70 18.87 -6.70
N GLY A 40 -12.50 18.90 -7.28
CA GLY A 40 -12.10 17.96 -8.34
C GLY A 40 -11.70 16.57 -7.87
N ALA A 41 -11.09 15.79 -8.76
CA ALA A 41 -10.52 14.48 -8.43
C ALA A 41 -9.38 14.58 -7.40
N GLY A 42 -9.20 13.53 -6.61
CA GLY A 42 -8.08 13.43 -5.68
C GLY A 42 -6.73 13.37 -6.41
N GLY A 43 -5.68 13.88 -5.78
CA GLY A 43 -4.33 13.83 -6.35
C GLY A 43 -3.77 12.41 -6.38
N ALA A 44 -2.98 12.06 -7.39
CA ALA A 44 -2.30 10.76 -7.41
C ALA A 44 -1.23 10.66 -6.31
N GLY A 45 -1.02 9.46 -5.78
CA GLY A 45 0.10 9.15 -4.91
C GLY A 45 1.42 9.12 -5.68
N GLY A 46 2.51 9.45 -5.00
CA GLY A 46 3.86 9.40 -5.57
C GLY A 46 4.38 7.97 -5.66
N ALA A 47 5.22 7.67 -6.66
CA ALA A 47 5.88 6.38 -6.74
C ALA A 47 6.87 6.16 -5.58
N GLY A 48 7.03 4.91 -5.14
CA GLY A 48 8.08 4.52 -4.21
C GLY A 48 9.46 4.55 -4.88
N GLY A 49 10.50 4.80 -4.09
CA GLY A 49 11.89 4.81 -4.54
C GLY A 49 12.41 3.38 -4.79
N ASN A 50 13.34 3.23 -5.73
CA ASN A 50 13.99 1.94 -5.96
C ASN A 50 15.04 1.66 -4.87
N ALA A 51 15.23 0.38 -4.57
CA ALA A 51 16.23 -0.08 -3.60
C ALA A 51 17.66 -0.06 -4.16
N GLY A 52 18.63 -0.22 -3.24
CA GLY A 52 20.07 -0.25 -3.51
C GLY A 52 20.55 -1.55 -4.15
N ALA A 53 21.85 -1.82 -4.12
CA ALA A 53 22.43 -2.91 -4.91
C ALA A 53 22.23 -4.32 -4.29
N LEU A 54 22.35 -4.52 -2.98
CA LEU A 54 22.57 -5.88 -2.42
C LEU A 54 21.48 -6.41 -1.46
N PHE A 55 21.19 -5.74 -0.35
CA PHE A 55 20.19 -6.19 0.64
C PHE A 55 19.19 -5.08 0.90
N SER A 56 18.18 -4.92 0.04
CA SER A 56 17.35 -3.71 0.06
C SER A 56 15.97 -3.94 -0.56
N ASN A 57 14.94 -3.47 0.12
CA ASN A 57 13.56 -3.49 -0.38
C ASN A 57 13.22 -2.19 -1.13
N GLY A 58 12.38 -2.32 -2.15
CA GLY A 58 11.79 -1.17 -2.83
C GLY A 58 10.88 -0.39 -1.89
N GLY A 59 10.80 0.93 -2.08
CA GLY A 59 9.92 1.79 -1.31
C GLY A 59 8.45 1.57 -1.68
N ALA A 60 7.55 1.67 -0.72
CA ALA A 60 6.11 1.63 -0.99
C ALA A 60 5.66 2.85 -1.80
N GLY A 61 4.69 2.68 -2.68
CA GLY A 61 4.00 3.79 -3.34
C GLY A 61 3.11 4.57 -2.36
N GLY A 62 2.93 5.86 -2.63
CA GLY A 62 2.05 6.72 -1.84
C GLY A 62 0.58 6.47 -2.14
N ALA A 63 -0.30 6.67 -1.16
CA ALA A 63 -1.74 6.59 -1.36
C ALA A 63 -2.25 7.74 -2.25
N GLY A 64 -3.30 7.50 -3.02
CA GLY A 64 -4.05 8.56 -3.69
C GLY A 64 -4.85 9.42 -2.71
N GLY A 65 -5.14 10.66 -3.10
CA GLY A 65 -5.92 11.61 -2.30
C GLY A 65 -7.43 11.44 -2.45
N PHE A 66 -8.20 12.00 -1.53
CA PHE A 66 -9.66 11.94 -1.55
C PHE A 66 -10.27 12.82 -2.65
N GLY A 67 -11.38 12.39 -3.27
CA GLY A 67 -12.16 13.17 -4.25
C GLY A 67 -13.61 13.46 -3.79
N TYR A 68 -14.01 14.73 -3.70
CA TYR A 68 -15.38 15.10 -3.27
C TYR A 68 -16.43 15.19 -4.38
N HIS A 69 -16.09 15.63 -5.60
CA HIS A 69 -16.99 15.61 -6.78
C HIS A 69 -16.28 15.08 -8.05
N GLY A 70 -15.13 14.43 -7.86
CA GLY A 70 -14.44 13.65 -8.88
C GLY A 70 -13.90 12.37 -8.28
N ASP A 71 -13.31 11.52 -9.12
CA ASP A 71 -12.76 10.24 -8.69
C ASP A 71 -11.66 10.42 -7.64
N GLY A 72 -11.46 9.40 -6.82
CA GLY A 72 -10.32 9.34 -5.92
C GLY A 72 -9.01 9.30 -6.70
N GLY A 73 -7.93 9.83 -6.11
CA GLY A 73 -6.63 9.79 -6.75
C GLY A 73 -6.11 8.37 -6.89
N ALA A 74 -5.38 8.07 -7.97
CA ALA A 74 -4.71 6.78 -8.09
C ALA A 74 -3.59 6.62 -7.05
N GLY A 75 -3.36 5.41 -6.57
CA GLY A 75 -2.19 5.07 -5.76
C GLY A 75 -0.90 5.07 -6.60
N GLY A 76 0.22 5.40 -5.97
CA GLY A 76 1.54 5.37 -6.59
C GLY A 76 2.07 3.95 -6.75
N ALA A 77 2.88 3.71 -7.79
CA ALA A 77 3.56 2.41 -7.95
C ALA A 77 4.59 2.16 -6.85
N GLY A 78 4.79 0.90 -6.47
CA GLY A 78 5.89 0.48 -5.61
C GLY A 78 7.24 0.51 -6.32
N GLY A 79 8.31 0.73 -5.56
CA GLY A 79 9.69 0.74 -6.05
C GLY A 79 10.24 -0.66 -6.29
N ARG A 80 11.24 -0.79 -7.18
CA ARG A 80 11.92 -2.07 -7.42
C ARG A 80 12.85 -2.44 -6.25
N ALA A 81 13.00 -3.74 -6.01
CA ALA A 81 13.97 -4.28 -5.05
C ALA A 81 15.42 -4.12 -5.51
N GLY A 82 16.35 -4.44 -4.62
CA GLY A 82 17.77 -4.49 -4.93
C GLY A 82 18.18 -5.70 -5.77
N GLN A 83 19.41 -5.71 -6.29
CA GLN A 83 19.85 -6.66 -7.31
C GLN A 83 19.97 -8.10 -6.80
N LEU A 84 20.40 -8.31 -5.53
CA LEU A 84 20.67 -9.64 -4.99
C LEU A 84 19.56 -10.17 -4.08
N ILE A 85 19.28 -9.50 -2.95
CA ILE A 85 18.25 -9.89 -1.99
C ILE A 85 17.35 -8.69 -1.67
N GLY A 86 16.04 -8.86 -1.81
CA GLY A 86 15.06 -7.86 -1.40
C GLY A 86 13.70 -8.03 -2.06
N ASN A 87 12.68 -7.49 -1.41
CA ASN A 87 11.32 -7.47 -1.94
C ASN A 87 11.04 -6.17 -2.70
N GLY A 88 10.21 -6.26 -3.73
CA GLY A 88 9.67 -5.06 -4.37
C GLY A 88 8.73 -4.32 -3.43
N GLY A 89 8.66 -3.00 -3.51
CA GLY A 89 7.78 -2.21 -2.65
C GLY A 89 6.31 -2.43 -2.98
N ALA A 90 5.44 -2.36 -1.98
CA ALA A 90 4.00 -2.40 -2.20
C ALA A 90 3.53 -1.18 -3.02
N GLY A 91 2.52 -1.35 -3.86
CA GLY A 91 1.81 -0.25 -4.49
C GLY A 91 0.95 0.50 -3.48
N GLY A 92 0.75 1.80 -3.71
CA GLY A 92 -0.09 2.65 -2.87
C GLY A 92 -1.58 2.36 -3.07
N ALA A 93 -2.38 2.54 -2.03
CA ALA A 93 -3.83 2.46 -2.16
C ALA A 93 -4.40 3.61 -3.01
N GLY A 94 -5.47 3.36 -3.74
CA GLY A 94 -6.26 4.41 -4.35
C GLY A 94 -6.99 5.27 -3.29
N GLY A 95 -7.22 6.53 -3.61
CA GLY A 95 -7.94 7.45 -2.75
C GLY A 95 -9.44 7.17 -2.73
N ASN A 96 -10.09 7.41 -1.59
CA ASN A 96 -11.54 7.29 -1.49
C ASN A 96 -12.24 8.45 -2.23
N SER A 97 -13.50 8.29 -2.60
CA SER A 97 -14.29 9.35 -3.23
C SER A 97 -15.78 9.15 -3.01
N THR A 98 -16.53 10.25 -3.06
CA THR A 98 -18.00 10.24 -3.10
C THR A 98 -18.55 9.72 -4.44
N THR A 99 -17.70 9.46 -5.42
CA THR A 99 -18.05 8.96 -6.77
C THR A 99 -17.35 7.61 -7.04
N THR A 100 -16.26 7.59 -7.81
CA THR A 100 -15.44 6.39 -8.02
C THR A 100 -14.18 6.47 -7.17
N GLY A 101 -13.90 5.44 -6.38
CA GLY A 101 -12.61 5.32 -5.71
C GLY A 101 -11.47 5.23 -6.72
N GLY A 102 -10.31 5.78 -6.36
CA GLY A 102 -9.12 5.75 -7.22
C GLY A 102 -8.56 4.35 -7.41
N ALA A 103 -7.87 4.12 -8.52
CA ALA A 103 -7.11 2.89 -8.75
C ALA A 103 -6.03 2.68 -7.69
N GLY A 104 -5.76 1.43 -7.31
CA GLY A 104 -4.54 1.09 -6.60
C GLY A 104 -3.29 1.24 -7.48
N GLY A 105 -2.12 1.37 -6.88
CA GLY A 105 -0.84 1.37 -7.57
C GLY A 105 -0.28 -0.03 -7.77
N VAL A 106 0.43 -0.29 -8.87
CA VAL A 106 1.09 -1.58 -9.09
C VAL A 106 2.20 -1.83 -8.07
N GLY A 107 2.39 -3.09 -7.67
CA GLY A 107 3.52 -3.50 -6.84
C GLY A 107 4.85 -3.43 -7.57
N GLY A 108 5.93 -3.21 -6.84
CA GLY A 108 7.29 -3.19 -7.36
C GLY A 108 7.84 -4.59 -7.58
N ASN A 109 8.75 -4.75 -8.54
CA ASN A 109 9.35 -6.05 -8.84
C ASN A 109 10.52 -6.37 -7.91
N ALA A 110 10.70 -7.65 -7.60
CA ALA A 110 11.97 -8.19 -7.12
C ALA A 110 12.94 -8.40 -8.29
N VAL A 111 14.22 -8.68 -7.97
CA VAL A 111 15.25 -8.95 -8.98
C VAL A 111 15.72 -10.40 -8.92
N PHE A 112 16.44 -10.81 -7.86
CA PHE A 112 17.00 -12.17 -7.75
C PHE A 112 16.35 -13.01 -6.64
N LEU A 113 16.69 -12.76 -5.38
CA LEU A 113 16.08 -13.42 -4.22
C LEU A 113 15.10 -12.46 -3.54
N GLY A 114 13.80 -12.73 -3.67
CA GLY A 114 12.76 -11.97 -2.98
C GLY A 114 11.40 -12.05 -3.65
N THR A 115 10.39 -11.47 -3.00
CA THR A 115 9.02 -11.39 -3.51
C THR A 115 8.78 -10.07 -4.23
N GLY A 116 7.98 -10.08 -5.30
CA GLY A 116 7.42 -8.83 -5.82
C GLY A 116 6.49 -8.22 -4.78
N GLY A 117 6.37 -6.91 -4.75
CA GLY A 117 5.48 -6.21 -3.82
C GLY A 117 4.01 -6.43 -4.15
N ASN A 118 3.14 -6.30 -3.15
CA ASN A 118 1.70 -6.35 -3.37
C ASN A 118 1.23 -5.15 -4.21
N GLY A 119 0.25 -5.38 -5.08
CA GLY A 119 -0.52 -4.29 -5.67
C GLY A 119 -1.33 -3.58 -4.60
N GLY A 120 -1.56 -2.29 -4.79
CA GLY A 120 -2.38 -1.47 -3.91
C GLY A 120 -3.87 -1.78 -4.08
N ASN A 121 -4.62 -1.68 -2.99
CA ASN A 121 -6.07 -1.70 -3.02
C ASN A 121 -6.62 -0.48 -3.78
N GLY A 122 -7.74 -0.66 -4.48
CA GLY A 122 -8.52 0.49 -4.95
C GLY A 122 -9.15 1.29 -3.81
N GLY A 123 -9.55 2.51 -4.11
CA GLY A 123 -10.26 3.39 -3.19
C GLY A 123 -11.72 3.00 -3.01
N PHE A 124 -12.30 3.38 -1.87
CA PHE A 124 -13.72 3.23 -1.61
C PHE A 124 -14.53 4.40 -2.19
N GLY A 125 -15.68 4.10 -2.77
CA GLY A 125 -16.70 5.05 -3.25
C GLY A 125 -17.94 4.28 -3.72
N PRO A 126 -19.03 4.96 -4.13
CA PRO A 126 -20.17 4.30 -4.78
C PRO A 126 -19.76 3.32 -5.89
N VAL A 127 -18.69 3.64 -6.63
CA VAL A 127 -17.97 2.68 -7.47
C VAL A 127 -16.57 2.47 -6.86
N PHE A 128 -16.18 1.22 -6.63
CA PHE A 128 -14.86 0.93 -6.09
C PHE A 128 -13.77 1.11 -7.14
N GLY A 129 -12.63 1.64 -6.69
CA GLY A 129 -11.41 1.59 -7.48
C GLY A 129 -10.94 0.16 -7.67
N HIS A 130 -10.19 -0.08 -8.75
CA HIS A 130 -9.61 -1.39 -8.99
C HIS A 130 -8.34 -1.60 -8.18
N THR A 131 -8.20 -2.78 -7.57
CA THR A 131 -6.93 -3.26 -7.02
C THR A 131 -5.95 -3.52 -8.15
N ALA A 132 -4.71 -3.08 -8.00
CA ALA A 132 -3.69 -3.23 -9.02
C ALA A 132 -2.94 -4.56 -8.92
N ALA A 133 -2.19 -4.89 -9.96
CA ALA A 133 -1.39 -6.10 -10.02
C ALA A 133 -0.22 -6.07 -9.01
N ASN A 134 0.11 -7.25 -8.49
CA ASN A 134 1.35 -7.48 -7.75
C ASN A 134 2.57 -7.32 -8.67
N GLY A 135 3.69 -6.94 -8.09
CA GLY A 135 4.97 -6.98 -8.77
C GLY A 135 5.44 -8.41 -9.03
N SER A 136 6.33 -8.56 -9.99
CA SER A 136 6.94 -9.86 -10.32
C SER A 136 7.96 -10.26 -9.25
N GLY A 137 7.93 -11.52 -8.82
CA GLY A 137 8.97 -12.11 -7.98
C GLY A 137 10.27 -12.36 -8.75
N GLY A 138 11.34 -12.69 -8.03
CA GLY A 138 12.60 -13.10 -8.66
C GLY A 138 12.50 -14.44 -9.39
N PRO A 139 13.53 -14.85 -10.16
CA PRO A 139 13.54 -16.09 -10.94
C PRO A 139 13.35 -17.36 -10.09
N LEU A 140 13.57 -17.27 -8.78
CA LEU A 140 13.42 -18.37 -7.83
C LEU A 140 12.00 -18.48 -7.25
N ALA A 141 11.05 -17.65 -7.67
CA ALA A 141 9.67 -17.66 -7.17
C ALA A 141 8.97 -19.02 -7.29
N GLY A 142 9.29 -19.79 -8.34
CA GLY A 142 8.76 -21.15 -8.52
C GLY A 142 9.22 -22.16 -7.46
N VAL A 143 10.35 -21.92 -6.81
CA VAL A 143 10.89 -22.80 -5.75
C VAL A 143 10.21 -22.53 -4.41
N PHE A 144 9.61 -21.34 -4.21
CA PHE A 144 8.99 -20.95 -2.94
C PHE A 144 7.83 -21.87 -2.54
N ASN A 145 7.05 -22.37 -3.50
CA ASN A 145 5.95 -23.30 -3.21
C ASN A 145 6.45 -24.63 -2.60
N ALA A 146 7.60 -25.14 -3.05
CA ALA A 146 8.17 -26.39 -2.54
C ALA A 146 8.62 -26.26 -1.07
N VAL A 147 9.10 -25.08 -0.68
CA VAL A 147 9.53 -24.81 0.70
C VAL A 147 8.40 -24.29 1.61
N ASN A 148 7.37 -23.65 1.06
CA ASN A 148 6.24 -23.16 1.83
C ASN A 148 5.33 -24.29 2.33
N GLY A 149 5.15 -25.38 1.57
CA GLY A 149 4.23 -26.47 1.93
C GLY A 149 4.44 -27.04 3.34
N PRO A 150 5.67 -27.43 3.72
CA PRO A 150 5.95 -27.90 5.08
C PRO A 150 5.68 -26.85 6.17
N ALA A 151 5.96 -25.57 5.88
CA ALA A 151 5.76 -24.50 6.85
C ALA A 151 4.29 -24.12 7.03
N GLU A 152 3.50 -24.13 5.97
CA GLU A 152 2.05 -23.97 6.06
C GLU A 152 1.43 -25.10 6.90
N ALA A 153 1.91 -26.34 6.74
CA ALA A 153 1.45 -27.48 7.52
C ALA A 153 1.82 -27.38 9.02
N LEU A 154 2.99 -26.82 9.34
CA LEU A 154 3.50 -26.79 10.71
C LEU A 154 3.13 -25.51 11.47
N PHE A 155 3.07 -24.38 10.78
CA PHE A 155 2.93 -23.04 11.37
C PHE A 155 1.70 -22.27 10.86
N GLY A 156 0.96 -22.79 9.88
CA GLY A 156 -0.20 -22.12 9.28
C GLY A 156 0.13 -20.83 8.54
N ARG A 157 1.42 -20.65 8.18
CA ARG A 157 1.96 -19.48 7.49
C ARG A 157 3.09 -19.90 6.55
N PRO A 158 3.25 -19.22 5.40
CA PRO A 158 4.31 -19.53 4.46
C PRO A 158 5.66 -19.05 5.02
N LEU A 159 6.77 -19.65 4.58
CA LEU A 159 8.10 -19.09 4.87
C LEU A 159 8.36 -17.84 4.04
N ILE A 160 7.96 -17.90 2.76
CA ILE A 160 8.23 -16.86 1.76
C ILE A 160 6.92 -16.49 1.08
N GLY A 161 6.51 -15.23 1.18
CA GLY A 161 5.29 -14.74 0.52
C GLY A 161 4.74 -13.51 1.21
N ASN A 162 4.09 -12.63 0.45
CA ASN A 162 3.46 -11.46 1.05
C ASN A 162 2.10 -11.82 1.66
N GLY A 163 1.68 -11.03 2.63
CA GLY A 163 0.35 -11.10 3.18
C GLY A 163 -0.71 -10.58 2.20
N ALA A 164 -1.92 -11.15 2.25
CA ALA A 164 -3.04 -10.69 1.43
C ALA A 164 -3.55 -9.33 1.91
N ASN A 165 -3.97 -8.47 0.98
CA ASN A 165 -4.59 -7.20 1.35
C ASN A 165 -6.02 -7.41 1.91
N GLY A 166 -6.43 -6.55 2.83
CA GLY A 166 -7.81 -6.46 3.30
C GLY A 166 -8.74 -5.91 2.22
N GLY A 167 -10.03 -6.27 2.30
CA GLY A 167 -11.04 -5.89 1.30
C GLY A 167 -11.42 -4.40 1.34
N ILE A 168 -11.66 -3.82 0.16
CA ILE A 168 -12.08 -2.41 -0.01
C ILE A 168 -13.44 -2.19 0.69
N GLY A 169 -13.56 -1.10 1.46
CA GLY A 169 -14.81 -0.73 2.13
C GLY A 169 -15.19 -1.59 3.34
N THR A 170 -14.35 -2.53 3.75
CA THR A 170 -14.65 -3.46 4.85
C THR A 170 -13.99 -3.08 6.18
N GLY A 171 -12.91 -2.28 6.14
CA GLY A 171 -12.03 -2.07 7.28
C GLY A 171 -11.26 -3.33 7.70
N ALA A 172 -11.22 -4.38 6.88
CA ALA A 172 -10.51 -5.62 7.22
C ALA A 172 -9.00 -5.39 7.29
N ALA A 173 -8.35 -6.04 8.25
CA ALA A 173 -6.90 -6.00 8.37
C ALA A 173 -6.21 -6.71 7.19
N GLY A 174 -5.01 -6.25 6.84
CA GLY A 174 -4.12 -6.97 5.96
C GLY A 174 -3.54 -8.22 6.62
N GLY A 175 -3.35 -9.27 5.84
CA GLY A 175 -2.70 -10.50 6.28
C GLY A 175 -1.21 -10.29 6.58
N ALA A 176 -0.66 -11.10 7.48
CA ALA A 176 0.77 -11.10 7.76
C ALA A 176 1.56 -11.67 6.57
N GLY A 177 2.78 -11.17 6.38
CA GLY A 177 3.77 -11.76 5.48
C GLY A 177 4.29 -13.12 6.00
N GLY A 178 5.02 -13.79 5.11
CA GLY A 178 5.71 -15.04 5.38
C GLY A 178 6.70 -14.90 6.54
N LEU A 179 7.03 -16.02 7.17
CA LEU A 179 7.85 -16.06 8.39
C LEU A 179 9.27 -15.51 8.16
N LEU A 180 9.87 -15.79 7.01
CA LEU A 180 11.26 -15.40 6.70
C LEU A 180 11.31 -14.20 5.75
N PHE A 181 10.64 -14.30 4.60
CA PHE A 181 10.60 -13.22 3.60
C PHE A 181 9.16 -12.93 3.21
N GLY A 182 8.79 -11.65 3.26
CA GLY A 182 7.52 -11.22 2.69
C GLY A 182 6.98 -9.99 3.37
N ASP A 183 6.33 -9.18 2.57
CA ASP A 183 5.75 -7.93 3.03
C ASP A 183 4.35 -8.18 3.60
N GLY A 184 3.93 -7.34 4.55
CA GLY A 184 2.57 -7.38 5.06
C GLY A 184 1.55 -6.92 4.01
N GLY A 185 0.34 -7.47 4.07
CA GLY A 185 -0.77 -7.01 3.23
C GLY A 185 -1.27 -5.62 3.65
N ALA A 186 -1.72 -4.82 2.70
CA ALA A 186 -2.34 -3.53 3.02
C ALA A 186 -3.69 -3.74 3.73
N GLY A 187 -4.02 -2.86 4.67
CA GLY A 187 -5.35 -2.81 5.27
C GLY A 187 -6.42 -2.40 4.25
N GLY A 188 -7.62 -2.95 4.40
CA GLY A 188 -8.79 -2.55 3.61
C GLY A 188 -9.28 -1.16 4.03
N SER A 189 -9.73 -0.34 3.08
CA SER A 189 -10.41 0.91 3.43
C SER A 189 -11.69 0.64 4.22
N GLY A 190 -12.08 1.58 5.08
CA GLY A 190 -13.38 1.56 5.74
C GLY A 190 -14.50 1.95 4.77
N GLY A 191 -15.67 1.34 4.92
CA GLY A 191 -16.92 1.82 4.32
C GLY A 191 -17.42 3.08 5.03
N PHE A 192 -18.56 3.64 4.63
CA PHE A 192 -19.08 4.91 5.17
C PHE A 192 -18.97 5.04 6.70
N GLY A 193 -18.24 6.04 7.20
CA GLY A 193 -18.01 6.29 8.63
C GLY A 193 -17.18 5.24 9.37
N GLN A 194 -16.77 4.14 8.73
CA GLN A 194 -16.03 3.06 9.36
C GLN A 194 -14.53 3.27 9.29
N HIS A 195 -13.82 2.75 10.29
CA HIS A 195 -12.37 2.79 10.32
C HIS A 195 -11.74 1.95 9.20
N GLY A 196 -10.58 2.40 8.73
CA GLY A 196 -9.70 1.60 7.89
C GLY A 196 -9.07 0.45 8.67
N GLY A 197 -8.79 -0.65 7.98
CA GLY A 197 -8.14 -1.82 8.56
C GLY A 197 -6.66 -1.58 8.82
N ALA A 198 -6.12 -2.26 9.83
CA ALA A 198 -4.68 -2.25 10.06
C ALA A 198 -3.92 -2.95 8.93
N GLY A 199 -2.72 -2.47 8.62
CA GLY A 199 -1.79 -3.17 7.75
C GLY A 199 -1.23 -4.43 8.42
N GLY A 200 -0.95 -5.45 7.63
CA GLY A 200 -0.34 -6.68 8.09
C GLY A 200 1.12 -6.50 8.47
N ALA A 201 1.60 -7.27 9.44
CA ALA A 201 3.02 -7.29 9.79
C ALA A 201 3.84 -8.11 8.78
N ALA A 202 5.10 -7.72 8.56
CA ALA A 202 6.08 -8.56 7.87
C ALA A 202 6.66 -9.65 8.79
N GLY A 203 7.49 -10.53 8.22
CA GLY A 203 8.21 -11.59 8.95
C GLY A 203 9.58 -11.16 9.46
N LEU A 204 10.59 -11.99 9.22
CA LEU A 204 11.99 -11.68 9.56
C LEU A 204 12.55 -10.57 8.67
N PHE A 205 12.29 -10.65 7.36
CA PHE A 205 12.62 -9.67 6.34
C PHE A 205 11.36 -9.26 5.58
N GLY A 206 11.15 -7.95 5.40
CA GLY A 206 10.02 -7.43 4.64
C GLY A 206 9.51 -6.11 5.19
N THR A 207 8.70 -5.43 4.40
CA THR A 207 8.05 -4.18 4.83
C THR A 207 6.65 -4.45 5.36
N GLY A 208 6.26 -3.73 6.42
CA GLY A 208 4.89 -3.79 6.93
C GLY A 208 3.89 -3.24 5.91
N GLY A 209 2.68 -3.79 5.90
CA GLY A 209 1.61 -3.32 5.03
C GLY A 209 1.11 -1.93 5.44
N ALA A 210 0.71 -1.11 4.48
CA ALA A 210 0.07 0.17 4.78
C ALA A 210 -1.29 -0.03 5.46
N GLY A 211 -1.68 0.88 6.35
CA GLY A 211 -3.03 0.93 6.90
C GLY A 211 -4.06 1.38 5.87
N GLY A 212 -5.28 0.88 5.98
CA GLY A 212 -6.39 1.27 5.11
C GLY A 212 -6.90 2.68 5.43
N ALA A 213 -7.38 3.40 4.42
CA ALA A 213 -8.03 4.69 4.63
C ALA A 213 -9.36 4.55 5.40
N GLY A 214 -9.67 5.51 6.26
CA GLY A 214 -10.99 5.61 6.88
C GLY A 214 -12.09 5.95 5.87
N GLY A 215 -13.30 5.48 6.13
CA GLY A 215 -14.44 5.77 5.27
C GLY A 215 -15.01 7.18 5.50
N PHE A 216 -15.45 7.81 4.42
CA PHE A 216 -16.02 9.15 4.44
C PHE A 216 -17.49 9.14 4.87
N VAL A 217 -18.04 10.32 5.19
CA VAL A 217 -19.47 10.55 5.44
C VAL A 217 -19.94 11.81 4.71
N THR A 218 -21.16 11.79 4.16
CA THR A 218 -21.74 12.92 3.40
C THR A 218 -22.94 13.59 4.09
N GLY A 219 -23.36 13.10 5.26
CA GLY A 219 -24.64 13.48 5.89
C GLY A 219 -24.60 13.66 7.40
N GLY A 220 -23.55 14.30 7.93
CA GLY A 220 -23.31 14.45 9.38
C GLY A 220 -22.83 13.17 10.07
N GLY A 221 -22.16 13.32 11.21
CA GLY A 221 -21.51 12.24 11.94
C GLY A 221 -19.98 12.21 11.75
N SER A 222 -19.32 11.27 12.43
CA SER A 222 -17.86 11.15 12.38
C SER A 222 -17.42 10.30 11.19
N ALA A 223 -16.49 10.81 10.40
CA ALA A 223 -15.78 9.98 9.43
C ALA A 223 -14.90 8.94 10.16
N GLY A 224 -14.61 7.85 9.47
CA GLY A 224 -13.80 6.77 10.03
C GLY A 224 -12.34 7.16 10.20
N ALA A 225 -11.68 6.67 11.23
CA ALA A 225 -10.23 6.81 11.37
C ALA A 225 -9.49 6.00 10.31
N GLY A 226 -8.28 6.43 9.94
CA GLY A 226 -7.36 5.59 9.18
C GLY A 226 -6.87 4.40 10.01
N GLY A 227 -6.56 3.30 9.34
CA GLY A 227 -5.95 2.13 9.97
C GLY A 227 -4.47 2.34 10.28
N ALA A 228 -3.97 1.66 11.30
CA ALA A 228 -2.53 1.67 11.60
C ALA A 228 -1.74 0.95 10.50
N GLY A 229 -0.49 1.38 10.26
CA GLY A 229 0.45 0.62 9.45
C GLY A 229 0.92 -0.64 10.18
N GLY A 230 1.30 -1.67 9.42
CA GLY A 230 1.86 -2.90 9.96
C GLY A 230 3.32 -2.76 10.35
N ALA A 231 3.80 -3.65 11.22
CA ALA A 231 5.21 -3.69 11.59
C ALA A 231 6.09 -4.17 10.42
N GLY A 232 7.28 -3.58 10.29
CA GLY A 232 8.33 -4.05 9.38
C GLY A 232 9.00 -5.32 9.90
N GLY A 233 9.91 -5.88 9.09
CA GLY A 233 10.61 -7.10 9.42
C GLY A 233 11.53 -6.94 10.62
N LEU A 234 11.68 -8.01 11.41
CA LEU A 234 12.48 -7.98 12.64
C LEU A 234 13.96 -7.62 12.40
N LEU A 235 14.54 -8.07 11.28
CA LEU A 235 15.95 -7.82 10.96
C LEU A 235 16.15 -6.74 9.90
N SER A 236 15.22 -6.61 8.96
CA SER A 236 15.25 -5.55 7.96
C SER A 236 13.89 -5.34 7.30
N GLY A 237 13.59 -4.07 7.04
CA GLY A 237 12.42 -3.60 6.34
C GLY A 237 11.65 -2.56 7.14
N ASN A 238 11.03 -1.64 6.42
CA ASN A 238 10.36 -0.49 7.01
C ASN A 238 8.98 -0.90 7.55
N GLY A 239 8.51 -0.21 8.58
CA GLY A 239 7.11 -0.26 8.96
C GLY A 239 6.20 0.30 7.86
N GLY A 240 4.95 -0.15 7.86
CA GLY A 240 3.92 0.38 6.97
C GLY A 240 3.49 1.78 7.40
N THR A 241 3.09 2.60 6.42
CA THR A 241 2.47 3.90 6.70
C THR A 241 1.07 3.72 7.27
N GLY A 242 0.64 4.61 8.16
CA GLY A 242 -0.77 4.69 8.56
C GLY A 242 -1.68 5.10 7.40
N GLY A 243 -2.95 4.73 7.49
CA GLY A 243 -3.99 5.15 6.56
C GLY A 243 -4.45 6.58 6.83
N ALA A 244 -4.91 7.26 5.77
CA ALA A 244 -5.56 8.56 5.92
C ALA A 244 -6.89 8.41 6.69
N GLY A 245 -7.25 9.43 7.47
CA GLY A 245 -8.59 9.53 8.02
C GLY A 245 -9.63 9.72 6.92
N GLY A 246 -10.85 9.27 7.18
CA GLY A 246 -12.01 9.56 6.34
C GLY A 246 -12.37 11.03 6.43
N THR A 247 -13.01 11.54 5.38
CA THR A 247 -13.43 12.93 5.30
C THR A 247 -14.92 13.07 5.63
N GLY A 248 -15.28 14.11 6.38
CA GLY A 248 -16.66 14.40 6.78
C GLY A 248 -17.13 15.76 6.24
N ALA A 249 -18.45 15.91 6.10
CA ALA A 249 -19.15 17.13 5.73
C ALA A 249 -19.43 18.04 6.93
#